data_AF-W5JM50-F1
#
_entry.id   AF-W5JM50-F1
#
_cell.length_a   1.000
_cell.length_b   1.000
_cell.length_c   1.000
_cell.angle_alpha   90.00
_cell.angle_beta   90.00
_cell.angle_gamma   90.00
#
_symmetry.space_group_name_H-M   'P 1'
#
loop_
_entity.id
_entity.type
_entity.pdbx_description
1 polymer ?
#
loop_
_entity_poly.entity_id
_entity_poly.type
_entity_poly.pdbx_seq_one_letter_code
_entity_poly.pdbx_strand_id
1 'polypeptide(L)'
;MMDLDIGICSEIEKKQKKKLLLDYLWDNLRYHNWWAYRYYVCEFLSLCNVIGQMFLMNKFFDGEFMTFGLDVITHMEADQEDRMDPMIYIFPRMTKCTFYKYGVSGEVERHDAICILPLNVVNEKIYIFLWFWFIILTILTTLTMFYRIIIIFSPRMRVYLLRLRFRLVRRDAIEIIVRRSKMGDWFLLYRLGENLDSIIFRDVMQDLANRLHNNQHHRVPGMKGEIQDA
;
A
#
# COMPACT_ATOMS: atom_id res chain seq x y z
N MET A 1 18.78 -3.18 -14.88
CA MET A 1 17.79 -4.05 -14.21
C MET A 1 18.51 -5.35 -13.91
N MET A 2 18.67 -5.74 -12.63
CA MET A 2 19.41 -6.96 -12.29
C MET A 2 18.47 -8.17 -12.41
N ASP A 3 18.42 -8.78 -13.59
CA ASP A 3 17.75 -10.06 -13.82
C ASP A 3 18.48 -11.16 -13.05
N LEU A 4 18.02 -11.44 -11.84
CA LEU A 4 18.45 -12.57 -11.01
C LEU A 4 17.38 -13.66 -10.87
N ASP A 5 16.17 -13.41 -11.40
CA ASP A 5 15.02 -14.32 -11.32
C ASP A 5 14.92 -15.25 -12.55
N ILE A 6 15.82 -15.09 -13.52
CA ILE A 6 15.83 -15.88 -14.75
C ILE A 6 16.68 -17.14 -14.54
N GLY A 7 16.05 -18.31 -14.61
CA GLY A 7 16.70 -19.62 -14.47
C GLY A 7 17.75 -19.95 -15.54
N ILE A 8 17.87 -19.14 -16.60
CA ILE A 8 18.76 -19.32 -17.77
C ILE A 8 19.99 -18.38 -17.70
N CYS A 9 20.47 -18.03 -16.51
CA CYS A 9 21.71 -17.24 -16.36
C CYS A 9 22.89 -18.18 -16.03
N SER A 10 24.06 -17.96 -16.63
CA SER A 10 25.25 -18.79 -16.38
C SER A 10 25.66 -18.71 -14.90
N GLU A 11 26.12 -19.83 -14.32
CA GLU A 11 26.56 -19.89 -12.90
C GLU A 11 27.68 -18.88 -12.58
N ILE A 12 28.49 -18.52 -13.57
CA ILE A 12 29.54 -17.50 -13.45
C ILE A 12 28.92 -16.11 -13.28
N GLU A 13 27.92 -15.78 -14.09
CA GLU A 13 27.22 -14.48 -14.04
C GLU A 13 26.45 -14.32 -12.73
N LYS A 14 25.78 -15.37 -12.25
CA LYS A 14 25.10 -15.37 -10.95
C LYS A 14 26.08 -15.05 -9.81
N LYS A 15 27.25 -15.68 -9.79
CA LYS A 15 28.28 -15.42 -8.78
C LYS A 15 28.80 -13.99 -8.83
N GLN A 16 29.02 -13.44 -10.04
CA GLN A 16 29.49 -12.07 -10.20
C GLN A 16 28.44 -11.04 -9.75
N LYS A 17 27.18 -11.19 -10.17
CA LYS A 17 26.07 -10.33 -9.74
C LYS A 17 25.83 -10.43 -8.23
N LYS A 18 25.90 -11.63 -7.65
CA LYS A 18 25.82 -11.84 -6.19
C LYS A 18 26.90 -11.05 -5.46
N LYS A 19 28.16 -11.13 -5.92
CA LYS A 19 29.28 -10.42 -5.29
C LYS A 19 29.08 -8.91 -5.35
N LEU A 20 28.71 -8.38 -6.53
CA LEU A 20 28.46 -6.95 -6.71
C LEU A 20 27.32 -6.44 -5.82
N LEU A 21 26.23 -7.20 -5.71
CA LEU A 21 25.12 -6.89 -4.81
C LEU A 21 25.55 -6.89 -3.35
N LEU A 22 26.36 -7.87 -2.94
CA LEU A 22 26.83 -7.97 -1.57
C LEU A 22 27.78 -6.82 -1.21
N ASP A 23 28.71 -6.48 -2.11
CA ASP A 23 29.63 -5.35 -1.92
C ASP A 23 28.85 -4.02 -1.85
N TYR A 24 27.84 -3.83 -2.71
CA TYR A 24 26.92 -2.67 -2.61
C TYR A 24 26.19 -2.58 -1.25
N LEU A 25 25.61 -3.70 -0.79
CA LEU A 25 24.88 -3.74 0.49
C LEU A 25 25.80 -3.46 1.69
N TRP A 26 27.05 -3.88 1.59
CA TRP A 26 28.06 -3.64 2.60
C TRP A 26 28.50 -2.17 2.66
N ASP A 27 28.84 -1.59 1.51
CA ASP A 27 29.36 -0.23 1.42
C ASP A 27 28.31 0.83 1.77
N ASN A 28 27.04 0.56 1.43
CA ASN A 28 25.93 1.50 1.65
C ASN A 28 25.09 1.17 2.90
N LEU A 29 25.56 0.27 3.77
CA LEU A 29 24.84 -0.09 4.99
C LEU A 29 24.58 1.16 5.84
N ARG A 30 23.34 1.34 6.32
CA ARG A 30 22.85 2.44 7.17
C ARG A 30 22.50 3.75 6.43
N TYR A 31 22.75 3.87 5.13
CA TYR A 31 22.37 5.05 4.35
C TYR A 31 20.94 4.98 3.77
N HIS A 32 20.33 3.80 3.70
CA HIS A 32 19.01 3.60 3.09
C HIS A 32 17.80 4.11 3.90
N ASN A 33 18.01 4.73 5.07
CA ASN A 33 16.88 5.18 5.91
C ASN A 33 16.07 6.30 5.27
N TRP A 34 16.72 7.20 4.55
CA TRP A 34 16.02 8.29 3.85
C TRP A 34 15.07 7.75 2.77
N TRP A 35 15.54 6.75 2.03
CA TRP A 35 14.73 6.06 1.03
C TRP A 35 13.50 5.37 1.67
N ALA A 36 13.70 4.62 2.76
CA ALA A 36 12.60 3.97 3.47
C ALA A 36 11.61 4.96 4.08
N TYR A 37 12.07 6.09 4.63
CA TYR A 37 11.18 7.13 5.15
C TYR A 37 10.31 7.74 4.05
N ARG A 38 10.89 8.07 2.88
CA ARG A 38 10.12 8.55 1.72
C ARG A 38 9.07 7.55 1.27
N TYR A 39 9.37 6.26 1.34
CA TYR A 39 8.42 5.20 1.02
C TYR A 39 7.23 5.19 2.01
N TYR A 40 7.49 5.25 3.32
CA TYR A 40 6.42 5.31 4.33
C TYR A 40 5.60 6.60 4.24
N VAL A 41 6.22 7.73 3.92
CA VAL A 41 5.50 8.98 3.66
C VAL A 41 4.58 8.83 2.44
N CYS A 42 5.02 8.13 1.39
CA CYS A 42 4.17 7.85 0.23
C CYS A 42 2.99 6.93 0.57
N GLU A 43 3.21 5.88 1.36
CA GLU A 43 2.12 5.02 1.86
C GLU A 43 1.12 5.84 2.70
N PHE A 44 1.60 6.75 3.56
CA PHE A 44 0.73 7.66 4.32
C PHE A 44 -0.04 8.63 3.42
N LEU A 45 0.63 9.25 2.43
CA LEU A 45 -0.02 10.13 1.45
C LEU A 45 -1.07 9.39 0.63
N SER A 46 -0.89 8.09 0.36
CA SER A 46 -1.90 7.27 -0.29
C SER A 46 -3.17 7.14 0.57
N LEU A 47 -3.02 6.92 1.88
CA LEU A 47 -4.16 6.92 2.82
C LEU A 47 -4.84 8.30 2.87
N CYS A 48 -4.06 9.38 2.99
CA CYS A 48 -4.60 10.74 2.95
C CYS A 48 -5.32 11.04 1.64
N ASN A 49 -4.83 10.54 0.51
CA ASN A 49 -5.48 10.69 -0.79
C ASN A 49 -6.83 9.98 -0.79
N VAL A 50 -6.92 8.73 -0.34
CA VAL A 50 -8.20 8.00 -0.29
C VAL A 50 -9.21 8.71 0.60
N ILE A 51 -8.81 9.14 1.81
CA ILE A 51 -9.68 9.90 2.73
C ILE A 51 -10.08 11.24 2.12
N GLY A 52 -9.13 11.94 1.48
CA GLY A 52 -9.38 13.22 0.81
C GLY A 52 -10.37 13.09 -0.33
N GLN A 53 -10.22 12.08 -1.18
CA GLN A 53 -11.18 11.77 -2.26
C GLN A 53 -12.56 11.47 -1.70
N MET A 54 -12.64 10.70 -0.61
CA MET A 54 -13.91 10.40 0.07
C MET A 54 -14.58 11.66 0.62
N PHE A 55 -13.80 12.59 1.19
CA PHE A 55 -14.32 13.87 1.67
C PHE A 55 -14.77 14.81 0.53
N LEU A 56 -13.99 14.88 -0.55
CA LEU A 56 -14.36 15.65 -1.74
C LEU A 56 -15.65 15.11 -2.36
N MET A 57 -15.80 13.78 -2.41
CA MET A 57 -17.01 13.14 -2.89
C MET A 57 -18.20 13.43 -1.97
N ASN A 58 -17.99 13.38 -0.66
CA ASN A 58 -19.02 13.76 0.31
C ASN A 58 -19.47 15.21 0.15
N LYS A 59 -18.54 16.13 -0.09
CA LYS A 59 -18.87 17.53 -0.35
C LYS A 59 -19.58 17.73 -1.70
N PHE A 60 -19.23 16.94 -2.72
CA PHE A 60 -19.90 16.99 -4.02
C PHE A 60 -21.37 16.54 -3.94
N PHE A 61 -21.68 15.62 -3.02
CA PHE A 61 -23.03 15.11 -2.77
C PHE A 61 -23.75 15.77 -1.58
N ASP A 62 -23.38 17.02 -1.24
CA ASP A 62 -23.99 17.79 -0.16
C ASP A 62 -24.04 17.07 1.21
N GLY A 63 -23.11 16.15 1.47
CA GLY A 63 -22.97 15.43 2.74
C GLY A 63 -23.58 14.03 2.78
N GLU A 64 -24.25 13.60 1.71
CA GLU A 64 -24.98 12.32 1.66
C GLU A 64 -24.11 11.13 1.22
N PHE A 65 -22.85 11.34 0.83
CA PHE A 65 -22.00 10.25 0.34
C PHE A 65 -21.59 9.28 1.44
N MET A 66 -21.42 9.74 2.69
CA MET A 66 -20.98 8.85 3.77
C MET A 66 -22.05 7.84 4.19
N THR A 67 -23.32 8.26 4.19
CA THR A 67 -24.50 7.46 4.55
C THR A 67 -24.96 6.55 3.41
N PHE A 68 -24.68 6.98 2.17
CA PHE A 68 -24.95 6.30 0.91
C PHE A 68 -25.00 4.76 0.94
N GLY A 69 -23.90 4.10 1.30
CA GLY A 69 -23.83 2.63 1.20
C GLY A 69 -24.57 1.91 2.32
N LEU A 70 -24.73 2.53 3.48
CA LEU A 70 -25.54 1.99 4.58
C LEU A 70 -27.03 2.06 4.24
N ASP A 71 -27.46 3.16 3.61
CA ASP A 71 -28.84 3.36 3.17
C ASP A 71 -29.20 2.41 2.02
N VAL A 72 -28.26 2.17 1.10
CA VAL A 72 -28.44 1.16 0.04
C VAL A 72 -28.62 -0.23 0.62
N ILE A 73 -27.78 -0.66 1.59
CA ILE A 73 -27.88 -1.99 2.22
C ILE A 73 -29.21 -2.17 2.94
N THR A 74 -29.63 -1.18 3.73
CA THR A 74 -30.85 -1.25 4.54
C THR A 74 -32.11 -1.28 3.67
N HIS A 75 -32.09 -0.66 2.50
CA HIS A 75 -33.24 -0.60 1.61
C HIS A 75 -33.14 -1.54 0.42
N MET A 76 -32.14 -2.45 0.32
CA MET A 76 -31.97 -3.33 -0.86
C MET A 76 -33.22 -4.11 -1.26
N GLU A 77 -34.09 -4.45 -0.30
CA GLU A 77 -35.33 -5.22 -0.50
C GLU A 77 -36.57 -4.35 -0.78
N ALA A 78 -36.52 -3.04 -0.58
CA ALA A 78 -37.65 -2.13 -0.83
C ALA A 78 -37.68 -1.66 -2.30
N ASP A 79 -38.86 -1.64 -2.91
CA ASP A 79 -39.07 -1.16 -4.27
C ASP A 79 -38.67 0.32 -4.40
N GLN A 80 -37.97 0.63 -5.50
CA GLN A 80 -37.26 1.90 -5.67
C GLN A 80 -38.20 3.10 -5.94
N GLU A 81 -39.49 2.86 -6.16
CA GLU A 81 -40.55 3.88 -6.26
C GLU A 81 -41.04 4.37 -4.90
N ASP A 82 -40.87 3.55 -3.85
CA ASP A 82 -41.32 3.86 -2.47
C ASP A 82 -40.18 4.41 -1.59
N ARG A 83 -38.96 4.49 -2.14
CA ARG A 83 -37.79 5.02 -1.43
C ARG A 83 -37.76 6.54 -1.49
N MET A 84 -37.93 7.20 -0.35
CA MET A 84 -37.69 8.64 -0.17
C MET A 84 -36.22 8.91 0.20
N ASP A 85 -35.29 8.41 -0.62
CA ASP A 85 -33.87 8.59 -0.35
C ASP A 85 -33.42 10.00 -0.79
N PRO A 86 -32.50 10.66 -0.07
CA PRO A 86 -31.87 11.93 -0.48
C PRO A 86 -31.25 11.85 -1.88
N MET A 87 -30.96 10.64 -2.36
CA MET A 87 -30.38 10.39 -3.66
C MET A 87 -31.32 10.68 -4.84
N ILE A 88 -32.65 10.58 -4.68
CA ILE A 88 -33.60 10.99 -5.74
C ILE A 88 -33.48 12.50 -6.00
N TYR A 89 -33.17 13.26 -4.94
CA TYR A 89 -32.93 14.69 -5.04
C TYR A 89 -31.59 15.01 -5.74
N ILE A 90 -30.53 14.25 -5.45
CA ILE A 90 -29.20 14.48 -6.04
C ILE A 90 -29.11 13.97 -7.49
N PHE A 91 -29.71 12.82 -7.79
CA PHE A 91 -29.72 12.18 -9.12
C PHE A 91 -31.14 11.97 -9.67
N PRO A 92 -31.85 13.03 -10.08
CA PRO A 92 -33.19 12.89 -10.61
C PRO A 92 -33.16 12.11 -11.94
N ARG A 93 -33.91 11.02 -12.00
CA ARG A 93 -34.08 10.19 -13.20
C ARG A 93 -35.16 10.76 -14.15
N MET A 94 -36.06 11.58 -13.61
CA MET A 94 -37.11 12.28 -14.33
C MET A 94 -37.20 13.74 -13.86
N THR A 95 -37.46 14.66 -14.78
CA THR A 95 -37.62 16.09 -14.50
C THR A 95 -38.76 16.71 -15.30
N LYS A 96 -39.38 17.76 -14.77
CA LYS A 96 -40.39 18.54 -15.47
C LYS A 96 -39.70 19.57 -16.36
N CYS A 97 -39.79 19.37 -17.67
CA CYS A 97 -39.34 20.34 -18.66
C CYS A 97 -40.49 21.29 -19.02
N THR A 98 -40.25 22.59 -18.95
CA THR A 98 -41.20 23.61 -19.39
C THR A 98 -40.79 24.13 -20.76
N PHE A 99 -41.64 23.93 -21.76
CA PHE A 99 -41.43 24.40 -23.11
C PHE A 99 -42.31 25.60 -23.40
N TYR A 100 -41.73 26.64 -23.99
CA TYR A 100 -42.44 27.85 -24.40
C TYR A 100 -42.64 27.81 -25.91
N LYS A 101 -43.90 27.84 -26.37
CA LYS A 101 -44.25 27.84 -27.79
C LYS A 101 -45.18 29.02 -28.08
N TYR A 102 -45.07 29.59 -29.28
CA TYR A 102 -45.97 30.65 -29.73
C TYR A 102 -47.18 30.02 -30.44
N GLY A 103 -48.38 30.33 -29.96
CA GLY A 103 -49.63 29.92 -30.58
C GLY A 103 -49.94 30.70 -31.85
N VAL A 104 -51.00 30.30 -32.56
CA VAL A 104 -51.45 30.96 -33.82
C VAL A 104 -51.80 32.44 -33.64
N SER A 105 -52.13 32.86 -32.42
CA SER A 105 -52.45 34.24 -32.04
C SER A 105 -51.23 35.07 -31.62
N GLY A 106 -50.02 34.49 -31.64
CA GLY A 106 -48.78 35.15 -31.18
C GLY A 106 -48.58 35.16 -29.66
N GLU A 107 -49.48 34.56 -28.89
CA GLU A 107 -49.37 34.43 -27.44
C GLU A 107 -48.48 33.24 -27.03
N VAL A 108 -47.76 33.38 -25.91
CA VAL A 108 -46.83 32.35 -25.40
C VAL A 108 -47.63 31.29 -24.64
N GLU A 109 -47.74 30.10 -25.21
CA GLU A 109 -48.29 28.92 -24.54
C GLU A 109 -47.17 28.13 -23.83
N ARG A 110 -47.45 27.71 -22.60
CA ARG A 110 -46.56 26.88 -21.79
C ARG A 110 -46.97 25.42 -21.92
N HIS A 111 -46.05 24.57 -22.33
CA HIS A 111 -46.23 23.13 -22.38
C HIS A 111 -45.30 22.44 -21.39
N ASP A 112 -45.90 21.69 -20.47
CA ASP A 112 -45.18 20.91 -19.49
C ASP A 112 -45.03 19.47 -20.00
N ALA A 113 -43.80 18.95 -20.01
CA ALA A 113 -43.54 17.54 -20.32
C ALA A 113 -42.58 16.92 -19.29
N ILE A 114 -42.67 15.60 -19.15
CA ILE A 114 -41.77 14.83 -18.30
C ILE A 114 -40.60 14.36 -19.16
N CYS A 115 -39.38 14.71 -18.76
CA CYS A 115 -38.12 14.34 -19.40
C CYS A 115 -37.40 13.27 -18.57
N ILE A 116 -36.79 12.28 -19.23
CA ILE A 116 -35.97 11.26 -18.58
C ILE A 116 -34.48 11.64 -18.71
N LEU A 117 -33.72 11.50 -17.62
CA LEU A 117 -32.27 11.72 -17.58
C LEU A 117 -31.53 10.37 -17.48
N PRO A 118 -31.23 9.71 -18.61
CA PRO A 118 -30.58 8.41 -18.61
C PRO A 118 -29.17 8.44 -18.01
N LEU A 119 -28.48 9.59 -18.08
CA LEU A 119 -27.14 9.76 -17.52
C LEU A 119 -27.14 9.61 -15.98
N ASN A 120 -28.19 10.08 -15.31
CA ASN A 120 -28.30 9.98 -13.86
C ASN A 120 -28.56 8.56 -13.37
N VAL A 121 -29.25 7.73 -14.17
CA VAL A 121 -29.42 6.30 -13.88
C VAL A 121 -28.06 5.58 -13.89
N VAL A 122 -27.18 5.91 -14.85
CA VAL A 122 -25.84 5.32 -14.93
C VAL A 122 -24.97 5.80 -13.77
N ASN A 123 -24.98 7.11 -13.49
CA ASN A 123 -24.23 7.70 -12.38
C ASN A 123 -24.63 7.07 -11.03
N GLU A 124 -25.93 6.93 -10.78
CA GLU A 124 -26.46 6.26 -9.57
C GLU A 124 -25.75 4.93 -9.33
N LYS A 125 -25.66 4.05 -10.34
CA LYS A 125 -25.03 2.73 -10.19
C LYS A 125 -23.51 2.79 -10.03
N ILE A 126 -22.84 3.69 -10.74
CA ILE A 126 -21.38 3.88 -10.63
C ILE A 126 -21.02 4.37 -9.23
N TYR A 127 -21.74 5.34 -8.67
CA TYR A 127 -21.44 5.87 -7.34
C TYR A 127 -21.74 4.86 -6.22
N ILE A 128 -22.72 3.97 -6.38
CA ILE A 128 -22.89 2.81 -5.49
C ILE A 128 -21.63 1.95 -5.48
N PHE A 129 -21.16 1.55 -6.66
CA PHE A 129 -19.95 0.74 -6.75
C PHE A 129 -18.72 1.45 -6.15
N LEU A 130 -18.55 2.74 -6.46
CA LEU A 130 -17.43 3.54 -5.96
C LEU A 130 -17.44 3.69 -4.44
N TRP A 131 -18.61 3.78 -3.80
CA TRP A 131 -18.69 3.87 -2.34
C TRP A 131 -18.10 2.62 -1.67
N PHE A 132 -18.55 1.43 -2.07
CA PHE A 132 -18.00 0.17 -1.55
C PHE A 132 -16.51 0.03 -1.84
N TRP A 133 -16.10 0.45 -3.03
CA TRP A 133 -14.71 0.46 -3.44
C TRP A 133 -13.84 1.36 -2.53
N PHE A 134 -14.28 2.58 -2.23
CA PHE A 134 -13.55 3.50 -1.34
C PHE A 134 -13.46 2.98 0.10
N ILE A 135 -14.52 2.34 0.62
CA ILE A 135 -14.47 1.70 1.95
C ILE A 135 -13.44 0.57 1.97
N ILE A 136 -13.44 -0.32 0.97
CA ILE A 136 -12.46 -1.41 0.86
C ILE A 136 -11.04 -0.83 0.76
N LEU A 137 -10.81 0.16 -0.11
CA LEU A 137 -9.51 0.81 -0.23
C LEU A 137 -9.04 1.44 1.07
N THR A 138 -9.93 2.13 1.79
CA THR A 138 -9.62 2.75 3.09
C THR A 138 -9.21 1.69 4.12
N ILE A 139 -9.93 0.57 4.20
CA ILE A 139 -9.60 -0.54 5.11
C ILE A 139 -8.25 -1.15 4.75
N LEU A 140 -8.02 -1.50 3.49
CA LEU A 140 -6.76 -2.14 3.04
C LEU A 140 -5.54 -1.24 3.24
N THR A 141 -5.66 0.04 2.91
CA THR A 141 -4.58 1.02 3.10
C THR A 141 -4.31 1.27 4.59
N THR A 142 -5.35 1.37 5.41
CA THR A 142 -5.21 1.52 6.87
C THR A 142 -4.55 0.30 7.51
N LEU A 143 -4.97 -0.91 7.14
CA LEU A 143 -4.35 -2.16 7.62
C LEU A 143 -2.87 -2.23 7.25
N THR A 144 -2.54 -1.84 6.02
CA THR A 144 -1.14 -1.79 5.56
C THR A 144 -0.33 -0.80 6.39
N MET A 145 -0.87 0.40 6.62
CA MET A 145 -0.22 1.44 7.42
C MET A 145 -0.03 1.00 8.88
N PHE A 146 -1.04 0.38 9.47
CA PHE A 146 -0.97 -0.18 10.82
C PHE A 146 0.09 -1.29 10.94
N TYR A 147 0.14 -2.19 9.96
CA TYR A 147 1.18 -3.21 9.87
C TYR A 147 2.58 -2.58 9.80
N ARG A 148 2.78 -1.50 9.04
CA ARG A 148 4.07 -0.77 9.02
C ARG A 148 4.42 -0.16 10.36
N ILE A 149 3.46 0.48 11.03
CA ILE A 149 3.62 1.06 12.36
C ILE A 149 4.15 0.00 13.34
N ILE A 150 3.52 -1.18 13.38
CA ILE A 150 3.93 -2.27 14.28
C ILE A 150 5.38 -2.68 14.03
N ILE A 151 5.81 -2.77 12.76
CA ILE A 151 7.19 -3.14 12.39
C ILE A 151 8.19 -2.05 12.82
N ILE A 152 7.80 -0.77 12.71
CA ILE A 152 8.64 0.36 13.13
C ILE A 152 8.86 0.29 14.65
N PHE A 153 7.82 0.06 15.44
CA PHE A 153 7.91 0.01 16.89
C PHE A 153 8.55 -1.28 17.43
N SER A 154 8.33 -2.42 16.78
CA SER A 154 8.79 -3.72 17.30
C SER A 154 9.96 -4.31 16.50
N PRO A 155 11.20 -4.24 17.01
CA PRO A 155 12.34 -4.92 16.38
C PRO A 155 12.19 -6.45 16.42
N ARG A 156 11.42 -7.00 17.37
CA ARG A 156 11.12 -8.44 17.39
C ARG A 156 10.27 -8.87 16.20
N MET A 157 9.31 -8.04 15.79
CA MET A 157 8.51 -8.30 14.60
C MET A 157 9.35 -8.33 13.33
N ARG A 158 10.40 -7.50 13.25
CA ARG A 158 11.33 -7.49 12.10
C ARG A 158 12.06 -8.82 11.92
N VAL A 159 12.55 -9.40 13.02
CA VAL A 159 13.18 -10.72 13.02
C VAL A 159 12.16 -11.80 12.66
N TYR A 160 10.96 -11.72 13.24
CA TYR A 160 9.90 -12.70 13.00
C TYR A 160 9.47 -12.74 11.53
N LEU A 161 9.27 -11.57 10.90
CA LEU A 161 8.86 -11.48 9.50
C LEU A 161 9.91 -12.01 8.53
N LEU A 162 11.18 -11.64 8.72
CA LEU A 162 12.27 -12.20 7.90
C LEU A 162 12.35 -13.72 8.08
N ARG A 163 12.16 -14.23 9.29
CA ARG A 163 12.19 -15.66 9.58
C ARG A 163 11.02 -16.41 8.94
N LEU A 164 9.81 -15.84 8.99
CA LEU A 164 8.61 -16.47 8.46
C LEU A 164 8.70 -16.64 6.95
N ARG A 165 9.19 -15.60 6.25
CA ARG A 165 9.31 -15.59 4.79
C ARG A 165 10.56 -16.33 4.30
N PHE A 166 11.72 -16.08 4.90
CA PHE A 166 13.00 -16.65 4.46
C PHE A 166 13.47 -17.79 5.35
N ARG A 167 12.72 -18.90 5.32
CA ARG A 167 12.97 -20.08 6.18
C ARG A 167 14.34 -20.75 5.94
N LEU A 168 14.93 -20.56 4.76
CA LEU A 168 16.23 -21.14 4.39
C LEU A 168 17.42 -20.44 5.06
N VAL A 169 17.24 -19.23 5.59
CA VAL A 169 18.33 -18.45 6.20
C VAL A 169 18.53 -18.86 7.65
N ARG A 170 19.80 -19.02 8.06
CA ARG A 170 20.15 -19.35 9.45
C ARG A 170 19.64 -18.28 10.41
N ARG A 171 19.07 -18.70 11.55
CA ARG A 171 18.46 -17.80 12.54
C ARG A 171 19.46 -16.77 13.07
N ASP A 172 20.68 -17.22 13.36
CA ASP A 172 21.74 -16.38 13.91
C ASP A 172 22.15 -15.27 12.92
N ALA A 173 22.18 -15.59 11.62
CA ALA A 173 22.50 -14.61 10.58
C ALA A 173 21.44 -13.50 10.50
N ILE A 174 20.15 -13.84 10.57
CA ILE A 174 19.06 -12.87 10.60
C ILE A 174 19.17 -11.96 11.83
N GLU A 175 19.42 -12.54 13.00
CA GLU A 175 19.50 -11.78 14.26
C GLU A 175 20.69 -10.81 14.26
N ILE A 176 21.86 -11.25 13.80
CA ILE A 176 23.06 -10.40 13.66
C ILE A 176 22.76 -9.23 12.70
N ILE A 177 22.14 -9.51 11.55
CA ILE A 177 21.81 -8.47 10.55
C ILE A 177 20.81 -7.48 11.13
N VAL A 178 19.69 -7.94 11.70
CA VAL A 178 18.64 -7.05 12.23
C VAL A 178 19.16 -6.20 13.39
N ARG A 179 20.06 -6.73 14.23
CA ARG A 179 20.63 -5.99 15.36
C ARG A 179 21.60 -4.89 14.91
N ARG A 180 22.27 -5.06 13.77
CA ARG A 180 23.30 -4.14 13.26
C ARG A 180 22.78 -3.19 12.20
N SER A 181 21.77 -3.59 11.45
CA SER A 181 21.18 -2.82 10.37
C SER A 181 20.15 -1.82 10.90
N LYS A 182 19.99 -0.68 10.22
CA LYS A 182 18.92 0.28 10.55
C LYS A 182 17.62 -0.14 9.86
N MET A 183 16.53 0.56 10.18
CA MET A 183 15.19 0.28 9.62
C MET A 183 15.20 0.24 8.09
N GLY A 184 15.90 1.19 7.44
CA GLY A 184 15.93 1.27 5.98
C GLY A 184 16.64 0.09 5.32
N ASP A 185 17.73 -0.39 5.91
CA ASP A 185 18.46 -1.55 5.40
C ASP A 185 17.63 -2.83 5.59
N TRP A 186 16.97 -2.98 6.74
CA TRP A 186 16.04 -4.09 6.97
C TRP A 186 14.91 -4.09 5.93
N PHE A 187 14.32 -2.93 5.67
CA PHE A 187 13.24 -2.78 4.70
C PHE A 187 13.71 -3.08 3.27
N LEU A 188 14.91 -2.61 2.90
CA LEU A 188 15.54 -2.93 1.63
C LEU A 188 15.76 -4.44 1.49
N LEU A 189 16.34 -5.10 2.50
CA LEU A 189 16.58 -6.55 2.49
C LEU A 189 15.27 -7.33 2.40
N TYR A 190 14.23 -6.89 3.11
CA TYR A 190 12.90 -7.50 3.04
C TYR A 190 12.32 -7.41 1.61
N ARG A 191 12.36 -6.23 0.98
CA ARG A 191 11.89 -6.04 -0.41
C ARG A 191 12.77 -6.76 -1.44
N LEU A 192 14.08 -6.79 -1.22
CA LEU A 192 15.02 -7.45 -2.09
C LEU A 192 14.76 -8.96 -2.15
N GLY A 193 14.52 -9.59 -0.99
CA GLY A 193 14.20 -11.02 -0.96
C GLY A 193 12.83 -11.37 -1.55
N GLU A 194 11.92 -10.40 -1.76
CA GLU A 194 10.68 -10.65 -2.51
C GLU A 194 10.92 -10.78 -4.02
N ASN A 195 12.04 -10.26 -4.53
CA ASN A 195 12.35 -10.19 -5.96
C ASN A 195 13.60 -11.01 -6.34
N LEU A 196 14.16 -11.78 -5.41
CA LEU A 196 15.34 -12.62 -5.63
C LEU A 196 15.01 -14.08 -5.30
N ASP A 197 15.64 -15.00 -6.04
CA ASP A 197 15.57 -16.43 -5.73
C ASP A 197 16.00 -16.72 -4.27
N SER A 198 15.24 -17.59 -3.62
CA SER A 198 15.38 -17.89 -2.19
C SER A 198 16.74 -18.47 -1.80
N ILE A 199 17.42 -19.19 -2.72
CA ILE A 199 18.75 -19.78 -2.50
C ILE A 199 19.81 -18.68 -2.59
N ILE A 200 19.72 -17.83 -3.61
CA ILE A 200 20.67 -16.71 -3.78
C ILE A 200 20.54 -15.73 -2.62
N PHE A 201 19.31 -15.37 -2.24
CA PHE A 201 19.06 -14.48 -1.12
C PHE A 201 19.59 -15.07 0.19
N ARG A 202 19.44 -16.39 0.40
CA ARG A 202 20.03 -17.08 1.56
C ARG A 202 21.53 -16.91 1.60
N ASP A 203 22.22 -17.17 0.50
CA ASP A 203 23.66 -17.11 0.48
C ASP A 203 24.17 -15.67 0.67
N VAL A 204 23.50 -14.68 0.07
CA VAL A 204 23.78 -13.25 0.31
C VAL A 204 23.64 -12.89 1.78
N MET A 205 22.53 -13.30 2.43
CA MET A 205 22.28 -13.00 3.84
C MET A 205 23.31 -13.67 4.76
N GLN A 206 23.71 -14.91 4.47
CA GLN A 206 24.73 -15.60 5.26
C GLN A 206 26.12 -14.94 5.11
N ASP A 207 26.52 -14.63 3.89
CA ASP A 207 27.81 -13.99 3.62
C ASP A 207 27.87 -12.57 4.21
N LEU A 208 26.76 -11.82 4.12
CA LEU A 208 26.64 -10.51 4.74
C LEU A 208 26.76 -10.61 6.27
N ALA A 209 26.06 -11.55 6.91
CA ALA A 209 26.16 -11.78 8.35
C ALA A 209 27.59 -12.15 8.79
N ASN A 210 28.27 -13.01 8.03
CA ASN A 210 29.66 -13.40 8.29
C ASN A 210 30.60 -12.18 8.22
N ARG A 211 30.46 -11.30 7.22
CA ARG A 211 31.24 -10.05 7.13
C ARG A 211 30.96 -9.12 8.31
N LEU A 212 29.69 -8.96 8.70
CA LEU A 212 29.29 -8.15 9.86
C LEU A 212 29.85 -8.69 11.18
N HIS A 213 29.91 -10.02 11.32
CA HIS A 213 30.49 -10.69 12.48
C HIS A 213 32.01 -10.54 12.53
N ASN A 214 32.73 -10.77 11.42
CA ASN A 214 34.19 -10.68 11.37
C ASN A 214 34.70 -9.26 11.66
N ASN A 215 33.98 -8.23 11.20
CA ASN A 215 34.35 -6.84 11.47
C ASN A 215 34.18 -6.44 12.96
N GLN A 216 33.47 -7.25 13.75
CA GLN A 216 33.40 -7.09 15.22
C GLN A 216 34.74 -7.45 15.89
N HIS A 217 35.46 -8.44 15.37
CA HIS A 217 36.75 -8.86 15.93
C HIS A 217 37.87 -7.83 15.75
N HIS A 218 37.80 -6.96 14.72
CA HIS A 218 38.79 -5.90 14.52
C HIS A 218 38.53 -4.62 15.34
N ARG A 219 37.36 -4.47 15.98
CA ARG A 219 37.07 -3.32 16.87
C ARG A 219 37.29 -3.59 18.36
N VAL A 220 37.68 -4.80 18.75
CA VAL A 220 38.09 -5.10 20.13
C VAL A 220 39.53 -5.63 20.14
N PRO A 221 40.55 -4.76 20.12
CA PRO A 221 41.87 -5.13 20.63
C PRO A 221 41.89 -4.84 22.14
N GLY A 222 41.93 -5.90 22.96
CA GLY A 222 42.34 -5.76 24.36
C GLY A 222 41.44 -6.44 25.39
N MET A 223 41.55 -7.76 25.49
CA MET A 223 41.78 -8.39 26.80
C MET A 223 42.42 -9.76 26.57
N LYS A 224 43.76 -9.77 26.41
CA LYS A 224 44.55 -10.96 26.76
C LYS A 224 44.64 -10.92 28.29
N GLY A 225 43.82 -11.71 28.96
CA GLY A 225 44.10 -12.13 30.32
C GLY A 225 45.16 -13.22 30.24
N GLU A 226 46.36 -12.89 30.70
CA GLU A 226 47.43 -13.84 30.99
C GLU A 226 46.90 -14.89 31.96
N ILE A 227 46.90 -16.15 31.55
CA ILE A 227 47.08 -17.27 32.47
C ILE A 227 48.49 -17.74 32.18
N GLN A 228 49.43 -17.31 33.01
CA GLN A 228 50.77 -17.87 33.04
C GLN A 228 50.92 -18.58 34.38
N ASP A 229 51.12 -19.88 34.27
CA ASP A 229 51.43 -20.79 35.36
C ASP A 229 52.64 -20.28 36.16
N ALA A 230 52.46 -20.17 37.48
CA ALA A 230 53.49 -20.24 38.52
C ALA A 230 52.83 -20.64 39.85
#